data_AF-A0A7G8X4D7-F1
#
_entry.id   AF-A0A7G8X4D7-F1
#
_cell.length_a   1.000
_cell.length_b   1.000
_cell.length_c   1.000
_cell.angle_alpha   90.00
_cell.angle_beta   90.00
_cell.angle_gamma   90.00
#
_symmetry.space_group_name_H-M   'P 1'
#
loop_
_entity.id
_entity.type
_entity.pdbx_description
1 polymer ?
#
loop_
_entity_poly.entity_id
_entity_poly.type
_entity_poly.pdbx_seq_one_letter_code
_entity_poly.pdbx_strand_id
1 'polypeptide(L)'
;MIQIKGTYAKASNNNDTAVEVSKYEGNLKVEIAPEIEQPSIELYGVKSKVVVKVAQLLKDGGDKVIDAAKSFNIVDSATAKTFENNSKKIGNCLYKFANAGENAANDVRAQLPIWLKKNTEISKGIAENISIVVAWAIRGADGLFL
;
A
#
# COMPACT_ATOMS: atom_id res chain seq x y z
N MET A 1 -21.06 11.67 31.67
CA MET A 1 -20.12 12.67 32.20
C MET A 1 -18.72 12.08 32.04
N ILE A 2 -17.97 12.51 31.04
CA ILE A 2 -16.60 12.00 30.79
C ILE A 2 -15.70 13.23 30.72
N GLN A 3 -14.79 13.38 31.69
CA GLN A 3 -13.75 14.40 31.64
C GLN A 3 -12.56 13.85 30.86
N ILE A 4 -12.23 14.47 29.74
CA ILE A 4 -11.01 14.18 29.00
C ILE A 4 -9.99 15.25 29.38
N LYS A 5 -8.99 14.89 30.20
CA LYS A 5 -7.80 15.71 30.43
C LYS A 5 -6.78 15.37 29.35
N GLY A 6 -6.66 16.22 28.34
CA GLY A 6 -5.61 16.14 27.33
C GLY A 6 -4.75 17.40 27.36
N THR A 7 -3.47 17.27 27.67
CA THR A 7 -2.47 18.34 27.53
C THR A 7 -1.82 18.17 26.16
N TYR A 8 -2.01 19.11 25.24
CA TYR A 8 -1.32 19.11 23.96
C TYR A 8 -0.15 20.10 24.03
N ALA A 9 1.08 19.59 23.94
CA ALA A 9 2.24 20.43 23.68
C ALA A 9 2.30 20.72 22.17
N LYS A 10 2.15 21.99 21.79
CA LYS A 10 2.36 22.45 20.41
C LYS A 10 3.86 22.58 20.18
N ALA A 11 4.39 21.88 19.17
CA ALA A 11 5.78 22.05 18.76
C ALA A 11 6.00 23.50 18.32
N SER A 12 6.92 24.19 19.02
CA SER A 12 7.30 25.58 18.83
C SER A 12 8.34 25.69 17.71
N ASN A 13 8.12 26.57 16.73
CA ASN A 13 9.21 27.13 15.92
C ASN A 13 9.33 28.64 16.19
N ASN A 14 10.28 28.97 17.07
CA ASN A 14 11.08 30.20 17.09
C ASN A 14 10.35 31.56 16.93
N ASN A 15 9.90 32.16 18.04
CA ASN A 15 10.48 33.39 18.61
C ASN A 15 9.69 33.84 19.84
N ASP A 16 10.40 34.42 20.80
CA ASP A 16 9.95 34.90 22.11
C ASP A 16 8.55 35.53 22.15
N THR A 17 7.63 34.94 22.90
CA THR A 17 6.75 35.65 23.86
C THR A 17 5.93 34.64 24.67
N ALA A 18 5.86 34.84 25.98
CA ALA A 18 5.01 34.07 26.88
C ALA A 18 3.55 34.13 26.41
N VAL A 19 2.93 32.99 26.14
CA VAL A 19 1.49 32.91 25.85
C VAL A 19 0.79 32.46 27.12
N GLU A 20 0.08 33.40 27.74
CA GLU A 20 -0.78 33.20 28.89
C GLU A 20 -1.81 32.08 28.63
N VAL A 21 -1.93 31.19 29.62
CA VAL A 21 -2.89 30.09 29.63
C VAL A 21 -4.27 30.66 29.99
N SER A 22 -5.07 31.02 28.98
CA SER A 22 -6.48 31.36 29.21
C SER A 22 -7.33 30.09 29.31
N LYS A 23 -7.92 29.86 30.49
CA LYS A 23 -8.96 28.85 30.70
C LYS A 23 -10.26 29.35 30.10
N TYR A 24 -10.76 28.70 29.06
CA TYR A 24 -12.13 28.88 28.58
C TYR A 24 -13.01 27.74 29.08
N GLU A 25 -13.94 28.04 29.98
CA GLU A 25 -15.09 27.18 30.28
C GLU A 25 -16.24 27.58 29.35
N GLY A 26 -16.23 27.03 28.14
CA GLY A 26 -17.29 27.22 27.15
C GLY A 26 -17.99 25.89 26.85
N ASN A 27 -19.27 25.77 27.21
CA ASN A 27 -20.12 24.66 26.80
C ASN A 27 -20.50 24.81 25.31
N LEU A 28 -19.63 24.36 24.40
CA LEU A 28 -19.95 24.26 22.98
C LEU A 28 -20.81 23.02 22.72
N LYS A 29 -22.10 23.23 22.43
CA LYS A 29 -22.89 22.24 21.69
C LYS A 29 -22.41 22.24 20.25
N VAL A 30 -21.55 21.30 19.91
CA VAL A 30 -21.20 21.01 18.52
C VAL A 30 -22.35 20.20 17.94
N GLU A 31 -23.21 20.82 17.13
CA GLU A 31 -24.05 20.07 16.19
C GLU A 31 -23.10 19.43 15.17
N ILE A 32 -22.81 18.15 15.39
CA ILE A 32 -22.05 17.33 14.47
C ILE A 32 -22.98 17.10 13.28
N ALA A 33 -22.72 17.79 12.17
CA ALA A 33 -23.33 17.42 10.89
C ALA A 33 -23.03 15.94 10.67
N PRO A 34 -24.02 15.09 10.30
CA PRO A 34 -23.78 13.67 10.16
C PRO A 34 -22.64 13.48 9.17
N GLU A 35 -21.56 12.87 9.65
CA GLU A 35 -20.51 12.32 8.81
C GLU A 35 -21.24 11.43 7.81
N ILE A 36 -21.28 11.87 6.55
CA ILE A 36 -21.81 11.06 5.47
C ILE A 36 -20.81 9.92 5.36
N GLU A 37 -21.07 8.82 6.08
CA GLU A 37 -20.38 7.56 5.88
C GLU A 37 -20.50 7.28 4.37
N GLN A 38 -19.41 7.53 3.64
CA GLN A 38 -19.34 7.11 2.27
C GLN A 38 -19.61 5.61 2.32
N PRO A 39 -20.62 5.10 1.61
CA PRO A 39 -20.92 3.68 1.64
C PRO A 39 -19.67 2.96 1.15
N SER A 40 -18.93 2.37 2.09
CA SER A 40 -17.90 1.39 1.81
C SER A 40 -18.64 0.19 1.23
N ILE A 41 -18.74 0.15 -0.09
CA ILE A 41 -19.14 -1.07 -0.79
C ILE A 41 -17.96 -2.01 -0.59
N GLU A 42 -17.96 -2.76 0.51
CA GLU A 42 -17.13 -3.94 0.64
C GLU A 42 -17.56 -4.87 -0.49
N LEU A 43 -16.78 -4.87 -1.57
CA LEU A 43 -16.95 -5.69 -2.77
C LEU A 43 -16.69 -7.16 -2.43
N TYR A 44 -17.47 -7.73 -1.50
CA TYR A 44 -17.47 -9.17 -1.22
C TYR A 44 -17.84 -9.91 -2.50
N GLY A 45 -16.81 -10.38 -3.20
CA GLY A 45 -16.93 -11.20 -4.41
C GLY A 45 -16.37 -10.59 -5.70
N VAL A 46 -16.14 -9.28 -5.78
CA VAL A 46 -15.52 -8.69 -6.99
C VAL A 46 -14.01 -8.68 -6.85
N LYS A 47 -13.35 -9.62 -7.51
CA LYS A 47 -11.89 -9.64 -7.62
C LYS A 47 -11.40 -8.33 -8.25
N SER A 48 -10.44 -7.67 -7.60
CA SER A 48 -9.68 -6.55 -8.15
C SER A 48 -9.10 -6.95 -9.49
N LYS A 49 -9.70 -6.42 -10.56
CA LYS A 49 -9.29 -6.68 -11.95
C LYS A 49 -7.81 -6.39 -12.15
N VAL A 50 -7.31 -5.36 -11.48
CA VAL A 50 -5.93 -4.94 -11.51
C VAL A 50 -5.00 -6.00 -10.92
N VAL A 51 -5.30 -6.51 -9.72
CA VAL A 51 -4.49 -7.59 -9.11
C VAL A 51 -4.48 -8.82 -10.01
N VAL A 52 -5.63 -9.19 -10.56
CA VAL A 52 -5.75 -10.33 -11.48
C VAL A 52 -4.94 -10.12 -12.76
N LYS A 53 -4.96 -8.91 -13.32
CA LYS A 53 -4.17 -8.54 -14.51
C LYS A 53 -2.67 -8.64 -14.23
N VAL A 54 -2.17 -8.05 -13.14
CA VAL A 54 -0.76 -8.15 -12.75
C VAL A 54 -0.37 -9.60 -12.48
N ALA A 55 -1.23 -10.37 -11.79
CA ALA A 55 -1.01 -11.79 -11.55
C ALA A 55 -0.87 -12.59 -12.85
N GLN A 56 -1.73 -12.31 -13.85
CA GLN A 56 -1.67 -12.97 -15.15
C GLN A 56 -0.40 -12.60 -15.92
N LEU A 57 -0.04 -11.32 -15.97
CA LEU A 57 1.20 -10.86 -16.62
C LEU A 57 2.44 -11.52 -16.03
N LEU A 58 2.48 -11.72 -14.71
CA LEU A 58 3.57 -12.43 -14.04
C LEU A 58 3.56 -13.94 -14.33
N LYS A 59 2.39 -14.56 -14.52
CA LYS A 59 2.29 -15.97 -14.92
C LYS A 59 2.74 -16.21 -16.37
N ASP A 60 2.57 -15.22 -17.23
CA ASP A 60 2.96 -15.28 -18.64
C ASP A 60 4.48 -15.03 -18.85
N GLY A 61 5.26 -14.86 -17.79
CA GLY A 61 6.71 -14.66 -17.83
C GLY A 61 7.15 -13.44 -17.02
N GLY A 62 6.28 -12.45 -16.86
CA GLY A 62 6.55 -11.23 -16.10
C GLY A 62 7.27 -10.14 -16.90
N ASP A 63 7.66 -10.39 -18.15
CA ASP A 63 8.42 -9.48 -19.01
C ASP A 63 7.80 -8.08 -19.03
N LYS A 64 6.50 -7.96 -19.31
CA LYS A 64 5.81 -6.65 -19.33
C LYS A 64 5.92 -5.89 -18.02
N VAL A 65 5.78 -6.57 -16.87
CA VAL A 65 5.85 -5.93 -15.55
C VAL A 65 7.28 -5.53 -15.22
N ILE A 66 8.23 -6.42 -15.51
CA ILE A 66 9.65 -6.25 -15.18
C ILE A 66 10.29 -5.21 -16.07
N ASP A 67 10.01 -5.22 -17.37
CA ASP A 67 10.55 -4.25 -18.32
C ASP A 67 9.98 -2.86 -18.08
N ALA A 68 8.67 -2.75 -17.79
CA ALA A 68 8.11 -1.49 -17.33
C ALA A 68 8.83 -1.02 -16.05
N ALA A 69 9.01 -1.88 -15.06
CA ALA A 69 9.72 -1.52 -13.82
C ALA A 69 11.16 -1.07 -14.07
N LYS A 70 11.88 -1.68 -15.02
CA LYS A 70 13.22 -1.24 -15.44
C LYS A 70 13.16 0.14 -16.11
N SER A 71 12.25 0.34 -17.05
CA SER A 71 12.10 1.62 -17.78
C SER A 71 11.76 2.79 -16.85
N PHE A 72 11.01 2.54 -15.78
CA PHE A 72 10.69 3.53 -14.76
C PHE A 72 11.73 3.60 -13.61
N ASN A 73 12.85 2.88 -13.71
CA ASN A 73 13.90 2.79 -12.67
C ASN A 73 13.38 2.38 -11.28
N ILE A 74 12.35 1.52 -11.24
CA ILE A 74 11.76 0.99 -10.00
C ILE A 74 12.56 -0.22 -9.48
N VAL A 75 13.27 -0.91 -10.37
CA VAL A 75 14.02 -2.14 -10.05
C VAL A 75 15.41 -2.12 -10.67
N ASP A 76 16.41 -2.60 -9.94
CA ASP A 76 17.75 -2.83 -10.44
C ASP A 76 17.87 -4.15 -11.22
N SER A 77 18.92 -4.30 -12.04
CA SER A 77 19.11 -5.47 -12.92
C SER A 77 19.22 -6.80 -12.17
N ALA A 78 19.80 -6.82 -10.96
CA ALA A 78 19.97 -8.06 -10.19
C ALA A 78 18.64 -8.52 -9.59
N THR A 79 17.88 -7.58 -9.03
CA THR A 79 16.51 -7.82 -8.55
C THR A 79 15.60 -8.22 -9.71
N ALA A 80 15.70 -7.56 -10.87
CA ALA A 80 14.88 -7.88 -12.05
C ALA A 80 15.06 -9.32 -12.52
N LYS A 81 16.31 -9.79 -12.64
CA LYS A 81 16.61 -11.18 -13.01
C LYS A 81 16.03 -12.18 -12.00
N THR A 82 16.15 -11.88 -10.71
CA THR A 82 15.58 -12.72 -9.65
C THR A 82 14.05 -12.72 -9.69
N PHE A 83 13.46 -11.57 -9.99
CA PHE A 83 12.01 -11.43 -10.14
C PHE A 83 11.50 -12.25 -11.33
N GLU A 84 12.16 -12.17 -12.48
CA GLU A 84 11.83 -12.93 -13.70
C GLU A 84 11.81 -14.44 -13.43
N ASN A 85 12.86 -14.97 -12.79
CA ASN A 85 12.95 -16.38 -12.42
C ASN A 85 11.84 -16.86 -11.48
N ASN A 86 11.17 -15.94 -10.77
CA ASN A 86 10.13 -16.24 -9.79
C ASN A 86 8.75 -15.69 -10.19
N SER A 87 8.62 -15.08 -11.38
CA SER A 87 7.44 -14.34 -11.81
C SER A 87 6.18 -15.20 -11.74
N LYS A 88 6.23 -16.43 -12.26
CA LYS A 88 5.11 -17.38 -12.23
C LYS A 88 4.65 -17.72 -10.82
N LYS A 89 5.59 -17.96 -9.89
CA LYS A 89 5.29 -18.25 -8.49
C LYS A 89 4.63 -17.05 -7.80
N ILE A 90 5.13 -15.85 -8.09
CA ILE A 90 4.59 -14.60 -7.55
C ILE A 90 3.20 -14.36 -8.10
N GLY A 91 2.99 -14.49 -9.41
CA GLY A 91 1.67 -14.34 -10.05
C GLY A 91 0.62 -15.27 -9.45
N ASN A 92 0.98 -16.53 -9.17
CA ASN A 92 0.10 -17.47 -8.47
C ASN A 92 -0.23 -17.01 -7.03
N CYS A 93 0.76 -16.48 -6.29
CA CYS A 93 0.56 -15.95 -4.95
C CYS A 93 -0.39 -14.74 -4.95
N LEU A 94 -0.36 -13.89 -5.99
CA LEU A 94 -1.12 -12.63 -6.01
C LEU A 94 -2.64 -12.80 -6.00
N TYR A 95 -3.18 -13.93 -6.45
CA TYR A 95 -4.62 -14.17 -6.43
C TYR A 95 -5.22 -14.13 -5.02
N LYS A 96 -4.44 -14.36 -3.97
CA LYS A 96 -4.91 -14.23 -2.58
C LYS A 96 -5.27 -12.79 -2.20
N PHE A 97 -4.72 -11.80 -2.90
CA PHE A 97 -5.02 -10.38 -2.69
C PHE A 97 -6.12 -9.87 -3.62
N ALA A 98 -6.72 -10.74 -4.45
CA ALA A 98 -7.73 -10.30 -5.40
C ALA A 98 -8.95 -9.67 -4.71
N ASN A 99 -9.25 -10.06 -3.47
CA ASN A 99 -10.39 -9.51 -2.73
C ASN A 99 -10.02 -8.30 -1.84
N ALA A 100 -8.77 -7.84 -1.85
CA ALA A 100 -8.31 -6.73 -0.99
C ALA A 100 -8.75 -5.34 -1.48
N GLY A 101 -9.42 -5.26 -2.64
CA GLY A 101 -9.92 -4.00 -3.20
C GLY A 101 -8.80 -2.96 -3.39
N GLU A 102 -9.04 -1.75 -2.89
CA GLU A 102 -8.10 -0.62 -2.98
C GLU A 102 -6.82 -0.83 -2.14
N ASN A 103 -6.89 -1.66 -1.09
CA ASN A 103 -5.76 -1.95 -0.21
C ASN A 103 -4.79 -2.99 -0.77
N ALA A 104 -5.09 -3.61 -1.91
CA ALA A 104 -4.31 -4.71 -2.46
C ALA A 104 -2.81 -4.40 -2.62
N ALA A 105 -2.47 -3.18 -3.06
CA ALA A 105 -1.07 -2.78 -3.19
C ALA A 105 -0.35 -2.70 -1.84
N ASN A 106 -1.05 -2.26 -0.78
CA ASN A 106 -0.50 -2.18 0.57
C ASN A 106 -0.33 -3.57 1.18
N ASP A 107 -1.32 -4.45 1.01
CA ASP A 107 -1.28 -5.83 1.47
C ASP A 107 -0.17 -6.63 0.79
N VAL A 108 0.02 -6.42 -0.51
CA VAL A 108 1.13 -7.01 -1.27
C VAL A 108 2.48 -6.55 -0.70
N ARG A 109 2.66 -5.25 -0.43
CA ARG A 109 3.91 -4.77 0.20
C ARG A 109 4.18 -5.41 1.55
N ALA A 110 3.14 -5.63 2.37
CA ALA A 110 3.30 -6.22 3.69
C ALA A 110 3.58 -7.73 3.63
N GLN A 111 2.85 -8.46 2.78
CA GLN A 111 2.81 -9.92 2.85
C GLN A 111 3.66 -10.63 1.80
N LEU A 112 3.92 -10.02 0.64
CA LEU A 112 4.70 -10.67 -0.42
C LEU A 112 6.17 -10.92 -0.03
N PRO A 113 6.90 -10.00 0.64
CA PRO A 113 8.27 -10.26 1.06
C PRO A 113 8.37 -11.45 2.03
N ILE A 114 7.43 -11.52 2.97
CA ILE A 114 7.34 -12.61 3.95
C ILE A 114 7.10 -13.94 3.24
N TRP A 115 6.17 -13.95 2.27
CA TRP A 115 5.88 -15.13 1.49
C TRP A 115 7.08 -15.56 0.64
N LEU A 116 7.75 -14.63 -0.04
CA LEU A 116 8.92 -14.90 -0.87
C LEU A 116 10.03 -15.56 -0.04
N LYS A 117 10.38 -15.00 1.11
CA LYS A 117 11.41 -15.59 1.99
C LYS A 117 11.08 -17.01 2.46
N LYS A 118 9.79 -17.34 2.59
CA LYS A 118 9.33 -18.66 3.08
C LYS A 118 9.20 -19.70 1.97
N ASN A 119 8.93 -19.27 0.74
CA ASN A 119 8.59 -20.16 -0.38
C ASN A 119 9.65 -20.14 -1.50
N THR A 120 10.69 -19.33 -1.34
CA THR A 120 11.81 -19.16 -2.27
C THR A 120 13.09 -18.91 -1.48
N GLU A 121 14.25 -19.10 -2.11
CA GLU A 121 15.57 -18.83 -1.50
C GLU A 121 16.02 -17.37 -1.70
N ILE A 122 15.07 -16.44 -1.89
CA ILE A 122 15.35 -15.03 -2.15
C ILE A 122 15.74 -14.31 -0.85
N SER A 123 16.77 -13.47 -0.93
CA SER A 123 17.24 -12.64 0.18
C SER A 123 16.21 -11.57 0.58
N LYS A 124 16.27 -11.09 1.83
CA LYS A 124 15.32 -10.10 2.37
C LYS A 124 15.21 -8.85 1.48
N GLY A 125 16.35 -8.25 1.09
CA GLY A 125 16.35 -7.01 0.30
C GLY A 125 15.74 -7.20 -1.09
N ILE A 126 16.05 -8.32 -1.77
CA ILE A 126 15.46 -8.62 -3.08
C ILE A 126 13.95 -8.87 -2.95
N ALA A 127 13.52 -9.60 -1.91
CA ALA A 127 12.10 -9.86 -1.66
C ALA A 127 11.30 -8.57 -1.40
N GLU A 128 11.88 -7.63 -0.65
CA GLU A 128 11.30 -6.30 -0.40
C GLU A 128 11.22 -5.48 -1.69
N ASN A 129 12.29 -5.43 -2.48
CA ASN A 129 12.29 -4.72 -3.77
C ASN A 129 11.27 -5.30 -4.75
N ILE A 130 11.16 -6.63 -4.86
CA ILE A 130 10.13 -7.27 -5.69
C ILE A 130 8.73 -6.84 -5.24
N SER A 131 8.46 -6.78 -3.93
CA SER A 131 7.15 -6.33 -3.44
C SER A 131 6.85 -4.87 -3.77
N ILE A 132 7.87 -4.01 -3.80
CA ILE A 132 7.76 -2.61 -4.22
C ILE A 132 7.33 -2.55 -5.67
N VAL A 133 7.97 -3.35 -6.54
CA VAL A 133 7.65 -3.42 -7.98
C VAL A 133 6.23 -3.90 -8.19
N VAL A 134 5.82 -5.00 -7.53
CA VAL A 134 4.48 -5.55 -7.72
C VAL A 134 3.41 -4.61 -7.20
N ALA A 135 3.61 -3.98 -6.05
CA ALA A 135 2.67 -2.98 -5.52
C ALA A 135 2.59 -1.74 -6.42
N TRP A 136 3.71 -1.28 -6.99
CA TRP A 136 3.73 -0.23 -7.99
C TRP A 136 2.94 -0.64 -9.25
N ALA A 137 3.16 -1.84 -9.76
CA ALA A 137 2.44 -2.36 -10.93
C ALA A 137 0.92 -2.44 -10.66
N ILE A 138 0.50 -2.86 -9.46
CA ILE A 138 -0.91 -2.88 -9.05
C ILE A 138 -1.49 -1.46 -8.99
N ARG A 139 -0.73 -0.44 -8.56
CA ARG A 139 -1.23 0.94 -8.58
C ARG A 139 -1.32 1.54 -9.99
N GLY A 140 -0.47 1.09 -10.92
CA GLY A 140 -0.35 1.65 -12.26
C GLY A 140 -0.94 0.80 -13.41
N ALA A 141 -1.53 -0.36 -13.14
CA ALA A 141 -1.81 -1.37 -14.18
C ALA A 141 -2.75 -0.90 -15.31
N ASP A 142 -3.66 0.02 -14.99
CA ASP A 142 -4.61 0.57 -15.96
C ASP A 142 -3.98 1.59 -16.90
N GLY A 143 -2.84 2.19 -16.55
CA GLY A 143 -2.07 3.08 -17.44
C GLY A 143 -0.87 2.40 -18.09
N LEU A 144 -0.25 1.45 -17.38
CA LEU A 144 1.00 0.79 -17.81
C LEU A 144 0.80 -0.33 -18.83
N PHE A 145 -0.37 -0.97 -18.83
CA PHE A 145 -0.60 -2.22 -19.58
C PHE A 145 -1.87 -2.18 -20.43
N LEU A 146 -2.21 -1.01 -20.99
CA LEU A 146 -3.32 -0.85 -21.94
C LEU A 146 -3.07 -1.61 -23.24
#